data_AF-A0A948D8L2-F1
#
_entry.id   AF-A0A948D8L2-F1
#
_cell.length_a   1.000
_cell.length_b   1.000
_cell.length_c   1.000
_cell.angle_alpha   90.00
_cell.angle_beta   90.00
_cell.angle_gamma   90.00
#
_symmetry.space_group_name_H-M   'P 1'
#
loop_
_entity.id
_entity.type
_entity.pdbx_description
1 polymer ?
#
loop_
_entity_poly.entity_id
_entity_poly.type
_entity_poly.pdbx_seq_one_letter_code
_entity_poly.pdbx_strand_id
1 'polypeptide(L)' 'MRVLVVGSGGREHTLVWKIAQDKSVEKVFCAPGNGGIREQAE' A
#
# COMPACT_ATOMS: atom_id res chain seq x y z
N MET A 1 -2.61 -12.49 4.14
CA MET A 1 -1.42 -11.88 4.79
C MET A 1 -1.60 -10.37 4.92
N ARG A 2 -1.11 -9.74 5.99
CA ARG A 2 -1.12 -8.28 6.16
C ARG A 2 0.25 -7.69 5.84
N VAL A 3 0.30 -6.61 5.07
CA VAL A 3 1.54 -6.01 4.58
C VAL A 3 1.62 -4.54 4.99
N LEU A 4 2.78 -4.10 5.49
CA LEU A 4 3.05 -2.69 5.79
C LEU A 4 4.11 -2.14 4.83
N VAL A 5 3.79 -1.04 4.14
CA VAL A 5 4.72 -0.30 3.28
C VAL A 5 5.13 1.00 3.98
N VAL A 6 6.42 1.23 4.14
CA VAL A 6 6.95 2.41 4.83
C VAL A 6 7.43 3.46 3.82
N GLY A 7 6.87 4.66 3.92
CA GLY A 7 7.18 5.82 3.09
C GLY A 7 5.93 6.53 2.56
N SER A 8 6.13 7.53 1.71
CA SER A 8 5.07 8.41 1.20
C SER A 8 5.32 8.93 -0.21
N GLY A 9 6.29 8.36 -0.94
CA GLY A 9 6.62 8.76 -2.29
C GLY A 9 5.83 7.98 -3.36
N GLY A 10 6.12 8.28 -4.63
CA GLY A 10 5.54 7.56 -5.76
C GLY A 10 5.94 6.07 -5.79
N ARG A 11 7.13 5.74 -5.31
CA ARG A 11 7.60 4.35 -5.20
C ARG A 11 6.70 3.52 -4.29
N GLU A 12 6.38 4.04 -3.10
CA GLU A 12 5.51 3.35 -2.16
C GLU A 12 4.09 3.20 -2.71
N HIS A 13 3.61 4.21 -3.44
CA HIS A 13 2.33 4.12 -4.12
C HIS A 13 2.31 2.98 -5.16
N THR A 14 3.34 2.85 -6.00
CA THR A 14 3.43 1.72 -6.95
C THR A 14 3.48 0.37 -6.26
N LEU A 15 4.21 0.25 -5.15
CA LEU A 15 4.27 -0.98 -4.36
C LEU A 15 2.90 -1.33 -3.78
N VAL A 16 2.23 -0.38 -3.11
CA VAL A 16 0.88 -0.56 -2.56
C VAL A 16 -0.10 -0.98 -3.67
N TRP A 17 -0.10 -0.27 -4.80
CA TRP A 17 -0.96 -0.57 -5.94
C TRP A 17 -0.78 -2.00 -6.46
N LYS A 18 0.46 -2.50 -6.50
CA LYS A 18 0.71 -3.86 -7.00
C LYS A 18 0.39 -4.93 -5.96
N ILE A 19 0.76 -4.70 -4.70
CA ILE A 19 0.53 -5.64 -3.58
C ILE A 19 -0.98 -5.83 -3.35
N ALA A 20 -1.79 -4.77 -3.45
CA ALA A 20 -3.23 -4.83 -3.25
C ALA A 20 -3.99 -5.70 -4.29
N GLN A 21 -3.36 -6.07 -5.40
CA GLN A 21 -3.97 -6.95 -6.42
C GLN A 21 -3.78 -8.45 -6.13
N ASP A 22 -2.90 -8.81 -5.19
CA ASP A 22 -2.64 -10.21 -4.86
C ASP A 22 -3.76 -10.78 -3.98
N LYS A 23 -4.42 -11.85 -4.43
CA LYS A 23 -5.53 -12.51 -3.72
C LYS A 23 -5.12 -13.13 -2.38
N SER A 24 -3.83 -13.35 -2.14
CA SER A 24 -3.31 -13.85 -0.86
C SER A 24 -3.08 -12.74 0.17
N VAL A 25 -3.12 -11.47 -0.25
CA VAL A 25 -3.02 -10.29 0.62
C VAL A 25 -4.41 -9.94 1.13
N GLU A 26 -4.53 -9.92 2.46
CA GLU A 26 -5.78 -9.56 3.15
C GLU A 26 -5.91 -8.05 3.27
N LYS A 27 -4.79 -7.36 3.57
CA LYS A 27 -4.77 -5.91 3.79
C LYS A 27 -3.38 -5.33 3.59
N VAL A 28 -3.34 -4.13 3.02
CA VAL A 28 -2.12 -3.33 2.88
C VAL A 28 -2.27 -2.10 3.77
N PHE A 29 -1.22 -1.80 4.53
CA PHE A 29 -1.07 -0.60 5.32
C PHE A 29 0.06 0.24 4.75
N CYS A 30 -0.02 1.57 4.89
CA CYS A 30 1.08 2.44 4.52
C CYS A 30 1.31 3.57 5.53
N ALA A 31 2.56 3.75 5.95
CA ALA A 31 2.93 4.77 6.92
C ALA A 31 4.18 5.57 6.45
N PRO A 32 4.12 6.91 6.37
CA PRO A 32 2.96 7.77 6.64
C PRO A 32 1.95 7.84 5.48
N GLY A 33 2.27 7.31 4.30
CA GLY A 33 1.39 7.36 3.13
C GLY A 33 1.26 8.76 2.50
N ASN A 34 0.45 8.86 1.45
CA ASN A 34 0.11 10.11 0.77
C ASN A 34 -1.33 10.04 0.22
N GLY A 35 -1.82 11.12 -0.41
CA GLY A 35 -3.20 11.17 -0.94
C GLY A 35 -3.54 10.11 -1.98
N GLY A 36 -2.58 9.68 -2.80
CA GLY A 36 -2.79 8.62 -3.80
C GLY A 36 -2.85 7.21 -3.21
N ILE A 37 -2.17 6.98 -2.09
CA ILE A 37 -2.10 5.67 -1.43
C ILE A 37 -3.40 5.30 -0.69
N ARG A 38 -4.17 6.31 -0.26
CA ARG A 38 -5.38 6.14 0.59
C ARG A 38 -6.48 5.29 -0.05
N GLU A 39 -6.49 5.12 -1.36
CA GLU A 39 -7.50 4.31 -2.05
C GLU A 39 -7.23 2.81 -1.93
N GLN A 40 -5.97 2.39 -1.76
CA GLN A 40 -5.56 0.97 -1.78
C GLN A 40 -4.90 0.49 -0.48
N ALA A 41 -4.49 1.39 0.41
CA ALA A 41 -3.94 1.04 1.71
C ALA A 41 -4.53 1.90 2.84
N GLU A 42 -4.57 1.29 4.02
CA GLU A 42 -5.00 1.92 5.28
C GLU A 42 -3.84 2.60 6.01
#